data_AF-A0A158DUM2-F1
#
_entry.id   AF-A0A158DUM2-F1
#
_cell.length_a   1.000
_cell.length_b   1.000
_cell.length_c   1.000
_cell.angle_alpha   90.00
_cell.angle_beta   90.00
_cell.angle_gamma   90.00
#
_symmetry.space_group_name_H-M   'P 1'
#
loop_
_entity.id
_entity.type
_entity.pdbx_description
1 polymer ?
#
loop_
_entity_poly.entity_id
_entity_poly.type
_entity_poly.pdbx_seq_one_letter_code
_entity_poly.pdbx_strand_id
1 'polypeptide(L)' 'MHHVFIEPIPKGLWGPIDGYTLEYSDGDKVTTHVFRSEKLAIDEVKLRGFRPMVAKVRITDKGNHNHWIAI' A
#
# COMPACT_ATOMS: atom_id res chain seq x y z
N MET A 1 3.27 14.30 -9.00
CA MET A 1 3.67 13.31 -7.96
C MET A 1 2.86 12.05 -8.18
N HIS A 2 3.52 10.90 -8.31
CA HIS A 2 2.84 9.61 -8.52
C HIS A 2 2.28 9.08 -7.20
N HIS A 3 1.11 8.43 -7.27
CA HIS A 3 0.50 7.74 -6.14
C HIS A 3 1.13 6.35 -6.00
N VAL A 4 1.43 5.95 -4.77
CA VAL A 4 1.90 4.61 -4.44
C VAL A 4 0.93 3.99 -3.44
N PHE A 5 0.46 2.81 -3.76
CA PHE A 5 -0.52 2.06 -2.99
C PHE A 5 0.18 1.19 -1.97
N ILE A 6 -0.21 1.35 -0.70
CA ILE A 6 0.29 0.60 0.43
C ILE A 6 -0.66 -0.56 0.66
N GLU A 7 -0.26 -1.72 0.14
CA GLU A 7 -1.07 -2.93 0.02
C GLU A 7 -0.75 -3.88 1.19
N PRO A 8 -1.72 -4.21 2.07
CA PRO A 8 -1.52 -5.19 3.13
C PRO A 8 -1.40 -6.60 2.54
N ILE A 9 -0.51 -7.41 3.09
CA ILE A 9 -0.33 -8.81 2.70
C ILE A 9 -0.50 -9.76 3.89
N PRO A 10 -1.08 -10.96 3.69
CA PRO A 10 -1.77 -11.38 2.47
C PRO A 10 -3.06 -10.57 2.25
N LYS A 11 -3.45 -10.43 0.99
CA LYS A 11 -4.78 -9.91 0.62
C LYS A 11 -5.83 -10.93 1.06
N GLY A 12 -6.90 -10.47 1.68
CA GLY A 12 -7.99 -11.34 2.09
C GLY A 12 -8.62 -10.99 3.43
N LEU A 13 -9.66 -11.75 3.78
CA LEU A 13 -10.49 -11.49 4.96
C LEU A 13 -10.00 -12.22 6.23
N TRP A 14 -9.12 -13.21 6.07
CA TRP A 14 -8.75 -14.12 7.16
C TRP A 14 -7.25 -14.04 7.46
N GLY A 15 -6.89 -14.12 8.74
CA GLY A 15 -5.51 -14.13 9.22
C GLY A 15 -4.92 -12.75 9.55
N PRO A 16 -3.76 -12.72 10.23
CA PRO A 16 -3.06 -11.47 10.53
C PRO A 16 -2.56 -10.78 9.25
N ILE A 17 -2.23 -9.49 9.35
CA ILE A 17 -1.45 -8.81 8.31
C ILE A 17 0.02 -9.09 8.62
N ASP A 18 0.70 -9.73 7.68
CA ASP A 18 2.12 -10.08 7.80
C ASP A 18 3.04 -8.91 7.41
N GLY A 19 2.50 -7.98 6.62
CA GLY A 19 3.21 -6.75 6.27
C GLY A 19 2.51 -5.95 5.19
N TYR A 20 3.26 -5.03 4.60
CA TYR A 20 2.79 -4.08 3.61
C TYR A 20 3.76 -4.03 2.43
N THR A 21 3.21 -3.98 1.24
CA THR A 21 3.94 -3.82 -0.01
C THR A 21 3.62 -2.47 -0.64
N LEU A 22 4.56 -1.98 -1.45
CA LEU A 22 4.42 -0.71 -2.16
C LEU A 22 4.22 -1.00 -3.64
N GLU A 23 3.09 -0.60 -4.18
CA GLU A 23 2.71 -0.90 -5.56
C GLU A 23 2.30 0.38 -6.32
N TYR A 24 2.62 0.44 -7.61
CA TYR A 24 2.10 1.44 -8.53
C TYR A 24 0.65 1.11 -8.92
N SER A 25 -0.01 2.02 -9.65
CA SER A 25 -1.42 1.87 -10.06
C SER A 25 -1.68 0.65 -10.95
N ASP A 26 -0.68 0.23 -11.72
CA ASP A 26 -0.71 -0.96 -12.59
C ASP A 26 -0.43 -2.28 -11.84
N GLY A 27 -0.06 -2.21 -10.55
CA GLY A 27 0.27 -3.36 -9.72
C GLY A 27 1.76 -3.68 -9.66
N ASP A 28 2.62 -2.95 -10.37
CA ASP A 28 4.06 -3.16 -10.30
C ASP A 28 4.60 -2.78 -8.93
N LYS A 29 5.51 -3.59 -8.40
CA LYS A 29 6.12 -3.34 -7.10
C LYS A 29 7.15 -2.22 -7.21
N VAL A 30 7.02 -1.22 -6.34
CA VAL A 30 8.02 -0.15 -6.16
C VAL A 30 9.34 -0.72 -5.61
N THR A 31 9.24 -1.78 -4.81
CA THR A 31 10.37 -2.49 -4.20
C THR A 31 9.97 -3.93 -3.89
N THR A 32 10.95 -4.83 -3.82
CA THR A 32 10.76 -6.21 -3.36
C THR A 32 10.64 -6.32 -1.84
N HIS A 33 10.94 -5.24 -1.11
CA HIS A 33 10.87 -5.22 0.35
C HIS A 33 9.42 -5.24 0.86
N VAL A 34 9.16 -6.06 1.88
CA VAL A 34 7.91 -6.08 2.64
C VAL A 34 8.14 -5.32 3.95
N PHE A 35 7.33 -4.29 4.18
CA PHE A 35 7.38 -3.49 5.38
C PHE A 35 6.56 -4.14 6.49
N ARG A 36 7.15 -4.28 7.68
CA ARG A 36 6.50 -4.89 8.85
C ARG A 36 5.36 -4.05 9.46
N SER A 37 5.22 -2.79 9.05
CA SER A 37 4.14 -1.91 9.52
C SER A 37 3.75 -0.88 8.49
N GLU A 38 2.49 -0.43 8.54
CA GLU A 38 1.94 0.58 7.65
C GLU A 38 2.71 1.90 7.75
N LYS A 39 3.07 2.31 8.98
CA LYS A 39 3.86 3.52 9.20
C LYS A 39 5.19 3.51 8.45
N LEU A 40 5.92 2.38 8.49
CA LEU A 40 7.20 2.27 7.79
C LEU A 40 7.01 2.34 6.27
N ALA A 41 5.94 1.73 5.75
CA ALA A 41 5.58 1.84 4.34
C ALA A 41 5.24 3.29 3.94
N ILE A 42 4.45 4.00 4.75
CA ILE A 42 4.11 5.42 4.53
C ILE A 42 5.38 6.29 4.50
N ASP A 43 6.24 6.12 5.51
CA ASP A 43 7.47 6.90 5.64
C ASP A 43 8.38 6.67 4.42
N GLU A 44 8.52 5.42 3.97
CA GLU A 44 9.30 5.09 2.76
C GLU A 44 8.74 5.76 1.50
N VAL A 45 7.42 5.72 1.30
CA VAL A 45 6.78 6.36 0.14
C VAL A 45 7.04 7.86 0.14
N LYS A 46 6.92 8.51 1.30
CA LYS A 46 7.19 9.94 1.47
C LYS A 46 8.66 10.28 1.22
N LEU A 47 9.59 9.46 1.74
CA LEU A 47 11.03 9.63 1.50
C LEU A 47 11.40 9.55 0.02
N ARG A 48 10.69 8.73 -0.76
CA ARG A 48 10.85 8.62 -2.21
C ARG A 48 10.19 9.76 -3.01
N GLY A 49 9.49 10.69 -2.34
CA GLY A 49 8.81 11.82 -2.99
C GLY A 49 7.47 11.46 -3.66
N PHE A 50 6.90 10.31 -3.32
CA PHE A 50 5.59 9.87 -3.80
C PHE A 50 4.48 10.21 -2.80
N ARG A 51 3.22 10.12 -3.25
CA ARG A 51 2.04 10.27 -2.39
C ARG A 51 1.51 8.90 -1.95
N PRO A 52 1.50 8.59 -0.66
CA PRO A 52 1.00 7.31 -0.18
C PRO A 52 -0.52 7.24 -0.22
N MET A 53 -1.02 6.11 -0.72
CA MET A 53 -2.43 5.72 -0.71
C MET A 53 -2.55 4.49 0.19
N VAL A 54 -3.17 4.66 1.36
CA VAL A 54 -3.34 3.58 2.34
C VAL A 54 -4.66 2.85 2.10
N ALA A 55 -4.62 1.52 2.17
CA ALA A 55 -5.80 0.68 2.03
C ALA A 55 -6.76 0.85 3.23
N LYS A 56 -8.02 1.16 2.97
CA LYS A 56 -9.10 1.20 3.97
C LYS A 56 -9.77 -0.17 4.19
N VAL A 57 -9.54 -1.10 3.27
CA VAL A 57 -10.14 -2.43 3.24
C VAL A 57 -9.05 -3.46 2.94
N ARG A 58 -9.27 -4.73 3.33
CA ARG A 58 -8.27 -5.80 3.13
C ARG A 58 -8.30 -6.45 1.75
N ILE A 59 -9.40 -6.32 1.02
CA ILE A 59 -9.50 -6.68 -0.40
C ILE A 59 -9.59 -5.39 -1.18
N THR A 60 -8.44 -4.98 -1.69
CA THR A 60 -8.24 -3.71 -2.37
C THR A 60 -8.54 -3.83 -3.86
N ASP A 61 -8.98 -2.72 -4.44
CA ASP A 61 -9.09 -2.52 -5.88
C ASP A 61 -8.53 -1.12 -6.15
N LYS A 62 -7.42 -1.04 -6.89
CA LYS A 62 -6.72 0.23 -7.17
C LYS A 62 -7.57 1.18 -8.02
N GLY A 63 -8.55 0.67 -8.77
CA GLY A 63 -9.52 1.50 -9.52
C GLY A 63 -10.64 2.07 -8.64
N ASN A 64 -10.88 1.48 -7.46
CA ASN A 64 -11.92 1.94 -6.54
C ASN A 64 -11.35 2.91 -5.48
N HIS A 65 -11.50 4.21 -5.74
CA HIS A 65 -11.03 5.28 -4.85
C HIS A 65 -11.53 5.17 -3.40
N ASN A 66 -12.71 4.58 -3.16
CA ASN A 66 -13.25 4.43 -1.80
C ASN A 66 -12.46 3.43 -0.94
N HIS A 67 -11.67 2.56 -1.57
CA HIS A 67 -10.79 1.61 -0.92
C HIS A 67 -9.49 2.25 -0.41
N TRP A 68 -9.23 3.51 -0.75
CA TRP A 68 -7.95 4.16 -0.48
C TRP A 68 -8.13 5.50 0.21
N ILE A 69 -7.14 5.88 1.01
CA ILE A 69 -7.03 7.21 1.61
C ILE A 69 -5.63 7.76 1.37
N ALA A 70 -5.54 9.01 0.93
CA ALA A 70 -4.28 9.73 0.80
C ALA A 70 -3.81 10.24 2.18
N ILE A 71 -2.53 10.07 2.49
CA ILE A 71 -1.89 10.41 3.79
C ILE A 71 -0.66 11.30 3.61
#